data_AF-A0A7S4A4R2-F1
#
_entry.id   AF-A0A7S4A4R2-F1
#
_cell.length_a   1.000
_cell.length_b   1.000
_cell.length_c   1.000
_cell.angle_alpha   90.00
_cell.angle_beta   90.00
_cell.angle_gamma   90.00
#
_symmetry.space_group_name_H-M   'P 1'
#
loop_
_entity.id
_entity.type
_entity.pdbx_description
1 polymer ?
#
loop_
_entity_poly.entity_id
_entity_poly.type
_entity_poly.pdbx_seq_one_letter_code
_entity_poly.pdbx_strand_id
1 'polypeptide(L)'
;MVRKTLLAALLASASAVGLRVSERQKKERLTLTFVGSSKNATHYGDPADGCLKDETAVQVQGLGGDFCTPPCTGPLKSTCPTDVPKGVTAAPECALQDQGSGQGYCALVCIPGGHSGANQCGKATCKNVQLGIGICTYDD
;
A
#
# COMPACT_ATOMS: atom_id res chain seq x y z
N MET A 1 12.06 -61.45 16.79
CA MET A 1 12.30 -60.25 17.63
C MET A 1 12.89 -59.20 16.69
N VAL A 2 12.31 -58.02 16.43
CA VAL A 2 11.65 -57.05 17.31
C VAL A 2 10.53 -56.29 16.55
N ARG A 3 9.48 -55.99 17.33
CA ARG A 3 8.34 -55.06 17.19
C ARG A 3 8.62 -53.80 16.33
N LYS A 4 7.78 -53.39 15.36
CA LYS A 4 6.48 -52.68 15.48
C LYS A 4 6.63 -51.23 16.02
N THR A 5 6.69 -50.24 15.13
CA THR A 5 6.34 -48.82 15.34
C THR A 5 6.18 -48.16 13.95
N LEU A 6 4.96 -47.90 13.49
CA LEU A 6 4.15 -46.69 13.68
C LEU A 6 4.46 -45.56 12.68
N LEU A 7 3.44 -45.34 11.84
CA LEU A 7 3.08 -44.21 10.98
C LEU A 7 3.79 -42.87 11.23
N ALA A 8 4.22 -42.23 10.13
CA ALA A 8 4.00 -40.80 9.88
C ALA A 8 4.00 -40.55 8.36
N ALA A 9 2.80 -40.46 7.78
CA ALA A 9 2.54 -39.73 6.54
C ALA A 9 2.16 -38.28 6.92
N LEU A 10 2.34 -37.33 5.98
CA LEU A 10 2.03 -35.87 5.96
C LEU A 10 3.34 -35.08 5.74
N LEU A 11 3.55 -34.24 4.72
CA LEU A 11 2.73 -33.59 3.69
C LEU A 11 3.59 -33.30 2.46
N ALA A 12 2.94 -33.29 1.29
CA ALA A 12 3.53 -33.04 -0.01
C ALA A 12 3.76 -31.54 -0.31
N SER A 13 4.83 -31.30 -1.08
CA SER A 13 5.05 -30.29 -2.13
C SER A 13 4.74 -28.80 -1.90
N ALA A 14 5.80 -27.98 -1.94
CA ALA A 14 5.79 -26.69 -2.64
C ALA A 14 7.22 -26.24 -3.03
N SER A 15 7.46 -26.23 -4.34
CA SER A 15 8.45 -25.45 -5.11
C SER A 15 9.87 -25.30 -4.59
N ALA A 16 10.75 -26.18 -5.09
CA ALA A 16 12.18 -25.90 -5.17
C ALA A 16 12.43 -24.74 -6.14
N VAL A 17 12.45 -23.49 -5.65
CA VAL A 17 13.11 -22.40 -6.37
C VAL A 17 14.61 -22.66 -6.26
N GLY A 18 15.23 -22.94 -7.42
CA GLY A 18 16.64 -23.30 -7.52
C GLY A 18 17.54 -22.20 -6.96
N LEU A 19 18.12 -22.47 -5.81
CA LEU A 19 19.19 -21.69 -5.22
C LEU A 19 20.49 -22.00 -5.96
N ARG A 20 20.85 -21.21 -6.99
CA ARG A 20 22.20 -21.22 -7.56
C ARG A 20 23.04 -20.14 -6.90
N VAL A 21 23.71 -20.50 -5.81
CA VAL A 21 24.73 -19.65 -5.19
C VAL A 21 26.07 -19.92 -5.88
N SER A 22 26.56 -18.92 -6.62
CA SER A 22 27.92 -18.91 -7.16
C SER A 22 28.89 -18.57 -6.03
N GLU A 23 29.69 -19.55 -5.63
CA GLU A 23 30.62 -19.48 -4.50
C GLU A 23 31.83 -18.58 -4.81
N ARG A 24 31.78 -17.33 -4.36
CA ARG A 24 32.96 -16.46 -4.17
C ARG A 24 32.90 -15.87 -2.76
N GLN A 25 33.11 -16.74 -1.76
CA GLN A 25 33.16 -16.39 -0.35
C GLN A 25 34.39 -15.51 -0.05
N LYS A 26 34.20 -14.21 0.23
CA LYS A 26 35.19 -13.39 0.93
C LYS A 26 34.52 -12.73 2.15
N LYS A 27 34.63 -13.44 3.27
CA LYS A 27 34.83 -12.94 4.64
C LYS A 27 34.54 -11.45 4.84
N GLU A 28 33.30 -11.14 5.16
CA GLU A 28 32.87 -10.24 6.23
C GLU A 28 31.35 -10.38 6.39
N ARG A 29 30.91 -10.31 7.64
CA ARG A 29 29.59 -10.68 8.16
C ARG A 29 28.45 -10.03 7.35
N LEU A 30 27.82 -10.77 6.45
CA LEU A 30 26.70 -10.29 5.64
C LEU A 30 25.43 -10.27 6.48
N THR A 31 25.12 -9.11 7.05
CA THR A 31 23.83 -8.85 7.67
C THR A 31 22.76 -8.96 6.59
N LEU A 32 21.86 -9.91 6.74
CA LEU A 32 20.76 -10.13 5.80
C LEU A 32 19.66 -9.09 6.09
N THR A 33 19.72 -7.94 5.45
CA THR A 33 18.68 -6.92 5.57
C THR A 33 17.53 -7.28 4.63
N PHE A 34 16.47 -7.87 5.19
CA PHE A 34 15.18 -7.90 4.52
C PHE A 34 14.62 -6.48 4.49
N VAL A 35 14.79 -5.77 3.37
CA VAL A 35 14.09 -4.50 3.12
C VAL A 35 12.65 -4.80 2.73
N GLY A 36 11.79 -4.86 3.75
CA GLY A 36 10.35 -5.04 3.60
C GLY A 36 9.56 -4.43 4.76
N SER A 37 10.14 -3.47 5.48
CA SER A 37 9.38 -2.67 6.47
C SER A 37 8.99 -1.37 5.80
N SER A 38 7.75 -1.30 5.32
CA SER A 38 7.08 -0.02 5.12
C SER A 38 7.15 0.75 6.45
N LYS A 39 7.60 2.01 6.40
CA LYS A 39 7.58 2.94 7.54
C LYS A 39 6.19 3.56 7.70
N ASN A 40 5.33 3.44 6.69
CA ASN A 40 3.98 3.93 6.74
C ASN A 40 3.17 3.15 7.78
N ALA A 41 2.56 3.86 8.72
CA ALA A 41 1.85 3.28 9.86
C ALA A 41 0.32 3.28 9.68
N THR A 42 -0.18 3.98 8.66
CA THR A 42 -1.61 4.19 8.38
C THR A 42 -1.87 4.03 6.89
N HIS A 43 -3.12 3.91 6.45
CA HIS A 43 -3.45 4.00 5.03
C HIS A 43 -3.16 5.39 4.45
N TYR A 44 -3.18 5.52 3.12
CA TYR A 44 -3.05 6.78 2.38
C TYR A 44 -1.71 7.50 2.56
N GLY A 45 -0.67 6.73 2.89
CA GLY A 45 0.67 7.24 3.11
C GLY A 45 1.44 7.50 1.81
N ASP A 46 2.66 7.96 2.03
CA ASP A 46 3.66 8.24 1.02
C ASP A 46 4.29 6.93 0.50
N PRO A 47 4.23 6.64 -0.81
CA PRO A 47 4.89 5.49 -1.41
C PRO A 47 6.40 5.42 -1.17
N ALA A 48 7.09 6.56 -0.96
CA ALA A 48 8.51 6.60 -0.63
C ALA A 48 8.82 5.95 0.73
N ASP A 49 7.86 5.95 1.65
CA ASP A 49 7.92 5.23 2.93
C ASP A 49 7.40 3.78 2.82
N GLY A 50 6.94 3.38 1.64
CA GLY A 50 6.36 2.09 1.31
C GLY A 50 4.88 1.99 1.71
N CYS A 51 4.08 1.27 0.93
CA CYS A 51 2.65 1.09 1.22
C CYS A 51 2.37 -0.06 2.20
N LEU A 52 1.20 -0.03 2.84
CA LEU A 52 0.71 -1.17 3.62
C LEU A 52 0.45 -2.38 2.71
N LYS A 53 0.33 -3.56 3.33
CA LYS A 53 0.23 -4.85 2.61
C LYS A 53 -0.98 -4.97 1.68
N ASP A 54 -2.06 -4.24 1.97
CA ASP A 54 -3.32 -4.21 1.25
C ASP A 54 -3.47 -2.93 0.42
N GLU A 55 -2.41 -2.13 0.34
CA GLU A 55 -2.33 -0.94 -0.47
C GLU A 55 -1.42 -1.14 -1.67
N THR A 56 -1.63 -0.31 -2.69
CA THR A 56 -0.71 -0.20 -3.81
C THR A 56 -0.37 1.26 -4.06
N ALA A 57 0.86 1.53 -4.50
CA ALA A 57 1.25 2.87 -4.90
C ALA A 57 0.64 3.17 -6.27
N VAL A 58 -0.11 4.27 -6.37
CA VAL A 58 -0.74 4.68 -7.62
C VAL A 58 -0.50 6.15 -7.91
N GLN A 59 -0.50 6.47 -9.20
CA GLN A 59 -0.62 7.82 -9.70
C GLN A 59 -1.89 7.90 -10.54
N VAL A 60 -2.72 8.91 -10.25
CA VAL A 60 -3.92 9.18 -11.05
C VAL A 60 -3.50 9.90 -12.34
N GLN A 61 -4.01 9.45 -13.47
CA GLN A 61 -3.68 10.03 -14.78
C GLN A 61 -4.00 11.53 -14.81
N GLY A 62 -3.01 12.33 -15.20
CA GLY A 62 -3.15 13.78 -15.29
C GLY A 62 -3.03 14.53 -13.96
N LEU A 63 -2.82 13.83 -12.83
CA LEU A 63 -2.50 14.44 -11.54
C LEU A 63 -1.02 14.25 -11.21
N GLY A 64 -0.40 15.29 -10.65
CA GLY A 64 0.97 15.22 -10.14
C GLY A 64 1.02 14.46 -8.81
N GLY A 65 2.08 13.68 -8.65
CA GLY A 65 2.33 12.92 -7.43
C GLY A 65 1.71 11.52 -7.41
N ASP A 66 2.00 10.77 -6.36
CA ASP A 66 1.51 9.42 -6.10
C ASP A 66 1.02 9.29 -4.64
N PHE A 67 0.39 8.15 -4.32
CA PHE A 67 -0.06 7.82 -2.97
C PHE A 67 -0.33 6.33 -2.84
N CYS A 68 -0.29 5.82 -1.60
CA CYS A 68 -0.75 4.48 -1.28
C CYS A 68 -2.28 4.44 -1.24
N THR A 69 -2.89 3.44 -1.88
CA THR A 69 -4.35 3.28 -1.92
C THR A 69 -4.79 1.84 -1.64
N PRO A 70 -5.73 1.61 -0.70
CA PRO A 70 -6.39 0.33 -0.54
C PRO A 70 -7.57 0.20 -1.52
N PRO A 71 -7.94 -1.03 -1.93
CA PRO A 71 -9.15 -1.26 -2.71
C PRO A 71 -10.40 -0.96 -1.88
N CYS A 72 -11.47 -0.51 -2.52
CA CYS A 72 -12.75 -0.38 -1.85
C CYS A 72 -13.31 -1.76 -1.48
N THR A 73 -13.81 -1.87 -0.26
CA THR A 73 -14.31 -3.12 0.32
C THR A 73 -15.78 -3.01 0.72
N GLY A 74 -16.29 -4.04 1.40
CA GLY A 74 -17.66 -4.11 1.89
C GLY A 74 -18.67 -4.62 0.84
N PRO A 75 -19.94 -4.79 1.25
CA PRO A 75 -20.97 -5.42 0.40
C PRO A 75 -21.24 -4.63 -0.89
N LEU A 76 -21.07 -3.31 -0.83
CA LEU A 76 -21.31 -2.40 -1.94
C LEU A 76 -20.03 -1.90 -2.62
N LYS A 77 -18.85 -2.41 -2.22
CA LYS A 77 -17.53 -1.92 -2.69
C LYS A 77 -17.36 -0.41 -2.54
N SER A 78 -17.78 0.14 -1.40
CA SER A 78 -17.74 1.58 -1.12
C SER A 78 -17.10 1.92 0.24
N THR A 79 -16.57 0.92 0.94
CA THR A 79 -15.95 1.10 2.26
C THR A 79 -14.45 1.30 2.13
N CYS A 80 -13.94 2.27 2.88
CA CYS A 80 -12.54 2.63 2.93
C CYS A 80 -12.02 2.63 4.38
N PRO A 81 -10.77 2.23 4.63
CA PRO A 81 -10.11 2.41 5.93
C PRO A 81 -10.15 3.87 6.39
N THR A 82 -10.19 4.07 7.71
CA THR A 82 -10.36 5.40 8.32
C THR A 82 -9.14 5.87 9.11
N ASP A 83 -8.12 5.02 9.25
CA ASP A 83 -6.83 5.42 9.78
C ASP A 83 -6.07 6.21 8.72
N VAL A 84 -5.87 7.49 9.00
CA VAL A 84 -5.24 8.44 8.09
C VAL A 84 -3.91 8.95 8.66
N PRO A 85 -2.98 9.43 7.82
CA PRO A 85 -1.72 9.98 8.28
C PRO A 85 -1.92 11.17 9.22
N LYS A 86 -0.92 11.42 10.08
CA LYS A 86 -0.98 12.51 11.05
C LYS A 86 -1.22 13.87 10.38
N GLY A 87 -2.20 14.62 10.89
CA GLY A 87 -2.53 15.96 10.39
C GLY A 87 -3.44 15.97 9.17
N VAL A 88 -3.84 14.80 8.67
CA VAL A 88 -4.87 14.69 7.63
C VAL A 88 -6.23 14.94 8.24
N THR A 89 -7.01 15.78 7.56
CA THR A 89 -8.44 16.05 7.85
C THR A 89 -9.33 15.78 6.64
N ALA A 90 -8.73 15.49 5.47
CA ALA A 90 -9.42 14.96 4.31
C ALA A 90 -10.10 13.62 4.65
N ALA A 91 -11.29 13.41 4.11
CA ALA A 91 -12.05 12.18 4.34
C ALA A 91 -11.65 11.11 3.32
N PRO A 92 -11.52 9.84 3.74
CA PRO A 92 -11.32 8.74 2.81
C PRO A 92 -12.62 8.40 2.11
N GLU A 93 -12.59 8.35 0.78
CA GLU A 93 -13.74 7.99 -0.06
C GLU A 93 -13.33 6.98 -1.13
N CYS A 94 -14.29 6.13 -1.52
CA CYS A 94 -14.15 5.27 -2.68
C CYS A 94 -14.34 6.11 -3.97
N ALA A 95 -13.34 6.91 -4.31
CA ALA A 95 -13.43 7.95 -5.33
C ALA A 95 -12.76 7.56 -6.65
N LEU A 96 -12.00 6.47 -6.68
CA LEU A 96 -11.23 6.05 -7.85
C LEU A 96 -11.79 4.75 -8.42
N GLN A 97 -11.71 4.61 -9.73
CA GLN A 97 -12.04 3.38 -10.42
C GLN A 97 -11.00 3.07 -11.49
N ASP A 98 -10.40 1.89 -11.37
CA ASP A 98 -9.56 1.34 -12.43
C ASP A 98 -10.41 0.98 -13.65
N GLN A 99 -10.07 1.54 -14.80
CA GLN A 99 -10.84 1.37 -16.03
C GLN A 99 -10.71 -0.04 -16.64
N GLY A 100 -9.64 -0.77 -16.31
CA GLY A 100 -9.42 -2.12 -16.83
C GLY A 100 -10.25 -3.18 -16.10
N SER A 101 -10.17 -3.19 -14.77
CA SER A 101 -10.82 -4.18 -13.90
C SER A 101 -12.19 -3.73 -13.36
N GLY A 102 -12.49 -2.44 -13.41
CA GLY A 102 -13.65 -1.84 -12.74
C GLY A 102 -13.53 -1.79 -11.22
N GLN A 103 -12.37 -2.16 -10.65
CA GLN A 103 -12.13 -2.15 -9.21
C GLN A 103 -12.09 -0.71 -8.69
N GLY A 104 -12.83 -0.46 -7.61
CA GLY A 104 -12.80 0.80 -6.88
C GLY A 104 -11.60 0.89 -5.94
N TYR A 105 -11.03 2.07 -5.80
CA TYR A 105 -9.92 2.36 -4.89
C TYR A 105 -10.21 3.58 -4.02
N CYS A 106 -9.68 3.56 -2.81
CA CYS A 106 -9.90 4.60 -1.82
C CYS A 106 -8.89 5.73 -1.95
N ALA A 107 -9.33 6.97 -1.81
CA ALA A 107 -8.46 8.13 -1.82
C ALA A 107 -8.90 9.14 -0.76
N LEU A 108 -7.96 9.97 -0.31
CA LEU A 108 -8.27 11.10 0.56
C LEU A 108 -8.79 12.27 -0.28
N VAL A 109 -10.08 12.58 -0.12
CA VAL A 109 -10.75 13.66 -0.84
C VAL A 109 -10.62 14.96 -0.07
N CYS A 110 -10.11 15.98 -0.76
CA CYS A 110 -9.85 17.31 -0.24
C CYS A 110 -10.50 18.39 -1.10
N ILE A 111 -10.50 19.63 -0.61
CA ILE A 111 -11.04 20.80 -1.30
C ILE A 111 -9.87 21.71 -1.62
N PRO A 112 -9.54 21.91 -2.90
CA PRO A 112 -8.45 22.78 -3.32
C PRO A 112 -8.65 24.20 -2.78
N GLY A 113 -7.61 24.75 -2.15
CA GLY A 113 -7.66 26.06 -1.47
C GLY A 113 -8.12 26.01 -0.01
N GLY A 114 -8.74 24.91 0.43
CA GLY A 114 -9.18 24.68 1.81
C GLY A 114 -10.29 25.63 2.28
N HIS A 115 -11.17 25.16 3.17
CA HIS A 115 -12.21 26.03 3.75
C HIS A 115 -11.67 27.11 4.69
N SER A 116 -10.44 26.93 5.18
CA SER A 116 -9.79 27.84 6.16
C SER A 116 -8.32 28.12 5.83
N GLY A 117 -7.88 27.81 4.61
CA GLY A 117 -6.47 27.85 4.21
C GLY A 117 -5.57 26.78 4.86
N ALA A 118 -6.13 25.91 5.71
CA ALA A 118 -5.41 24.79 6.32
C ALA A 118 -5.24 23.63 5.33
N ASN A 119 -4.06 23.00 5.32
CA ASN A 119 -3.81 21.82 4.51
C ASN A 119 -4.59 20.61 5.05
N GLN A 120 -5.52 20.08 4.24
CA GLN A 120 -6.30 18.90 4.62
C GLN A 120 -5.52 17.58 4.48
N CYS A 121 -4.39 17.63 3.77
CA CYS A 121 -3.61 16.47 3.36
C CYS A 121 -2.38 16.22 4.24
N GLY A 122 -2.21 16.95 5.35
CA GLY A 122 -1.05 16.78 6.23
C GLY A 122 0.27 17.12 5.54
N LYS A 123 1.08 16.10 5.20
CA LYS A 123 2.31 16.25 4.41
C LYS A 123 2.08 16.24 2.90
N ALA A 124 1.01 15.62 2.44
CA ALA A 124 0.64 15.59 1.03
C ALA A 124 0.06 16.94 0.58
N THR A 125 -0.10 17.09 -0.73
CA THR A 125 -0.69 18.26 -1.37
C THR A 125 -2.06 17.91 -1.96
N CYS A 126 -3.05 18.78 -1.75
CA CYS A 126 -4.36 18.63 -2.39
C CYS A 126 -4.28 18.99 -3.89
N LYS A 127 -4.36 18.00 -4.78
CA LYS A 127 -4.38 18.21 -6.23
C LYS A 127 -5.80 18.30 -6.74
N ASN A 128 -6.10 19.35 -7.49
CA ASN A 128 -7.41 19.54 -8.10
C ASN A 128 -7.66 18.45 -9.16
N VAL A 129 -8.82 17.81 -9.12
CA VAL A 129 -9.24 16.84 -10.13
C VAL A 129 -10.34 17.45 -10.99
N GLN A 130 -11.46 17.85 -10.37
CA GLN A 130 -12.60 18.42 -11.06
C GLN A 130 -13.53 19.17 -10.08
N LEU A 131 -14.13 20.27 -10.55
CA LEU A 131 -15.26 20.96 -9.88
C LEU A 131 -15.05 21.28 -8.38
N GLY A 132 -13.85 21.74 -8.00
CA GLY A 132 -13.56 22.13 -6.62
C GLY A 132 -13.34 20.96 -5.66
N ILE A 133 -13.15 19.75 -6.19
CA ILE A 133 -12.73 18.56 -5.47
C ILE A 133 -11.28 18.23 -5.85
N GLY A 134 -10.52 17.75 -4.88
CA GLY A 134 -9.14 17.33 -5.04
C GLY A 134 -8.83 16.01 -4.34
N ILE A 135 -7.65 15.49 -4.62
CA ILE A 135 -7.09 14.28 -3.98
C ILE A 135 -5.75 14.64 -3.35
N CYS A 136 -5.49 14.11 -2.16
CA CYS A 136 -4.18 14.24 -1.52
C CYS A 136 -3.15 13.33 -2.21
N THR A 137 -2.09 13.91 -2.75
CA THR A 137 -0.95 13.17 -3.35
C THR A 137 0.38 13.68 -2.79
N TYR A 138 1.40 12.82 -2.83
CA TYR A 138 2.79 13.13 -2.46
C TYR A 138 3.57 13.47 -3.71
N ASP A 139 4.46 14.47 -3.64
CA ASP A 139 5.09 15.13 -4.80
C ASP A 139 6.55 14.70 -5.03
N ASP A 140 7.01 13.67 -4.32
CA ASP A 140 8.41 13.24 -4.27
C ASP A 140 9.00 12.77 -5.62
#